data_AF-A0AAE2SD10-F1
#
_entry.id   AF-A0AAE2SD10-F1
#
_cell.length_a   1.000
_cell.length_b   1.000
_cell.length_c   1.000
_cell.angle_alpha   90.00
_cell.angle_beta   90.00
_cell.angle_gamma   90.00
#
_symmetry.space_group_name_H-M   'P 1'
#
loop_
_entity.id
_entity.type
_entity.pdbx_description
1 polymer ?
#
loop_
_entity_poly.entity_id
_entity_poly.type
_entity_poly.pdbx_seq_one_letter_code
_entity_poly.pdbx_strand_id
1 'polypeptide(L)'
;MFRHRLLALLLLACVTPAMADKPLKIYIMAGQSNMVGTGGIKTFPHIGDDPKTAPLLKKMLGPDGKPKVLDRVWISSLNGKMNQPGAEGFGKLSAGYGFRRQDPTQPDEFIGPEYLFGITMEEAYDGPILIIKTAWGGQNLSNDYRSPGSGPYTMNDEQIEVLKKKNALERVKKQKEEATGRNYRYMMDHVNKVLADIKRVYPDYDADAGYELSGFVWFQGWNDFSDMLTYPESKGDKQYDDYSKLLAQFIRDVRKDLKTPELPFVVGVMGTYGDYTPKTFTGPKGAEKRMKLFRKAMAAPADMKEFKGTVTAVQTAPFFENKLGAIDIKLRKVKAMGKKLAQKHPDAANADGKMTLDDRRAYLDKYRAQVCTPEEIKLWDRATSIGGFIHYYGSAKFHAQAGNAFAKAMLEIEKN
;
A
#
# COMPACT_ATOMS: atom_id res chain seq x y z
N MET A 1 30.39 -0.49 81.82
CA MET A 1 29.01 -0.43 81.32
C MET A 1 28.71 1.04 81.02
N PHE A 2 28.42 1.58 79.83
CA PHE A 2 28.22 1.11 78.45
C PHE A 2 28.67 2.28 77.54
N ARG A 3 29.58 2.05 76.59
CA ARG A 3 29.96 3.03 75.55
C ARG A 3 28.94 2.96 74.41
N HIS A 4 28.17 4.02 74.19
CA HIS A 4 27.29 4.13 73.03
C HIS A 4 28.09 4.72 71.86
N ARG A 5 28.39 3.89 70.86
CA ARG A 5 28.91 4.30 69.56
C ARG A 5 27.71 4.64 68.67
N LEU A 6 27.60 5.90 68.23
CA LEU A 6 26.71 6.27 67.13
C LEU A 6 27.28 5.69 65.82
N LEU A 7 26.54 4.80 65.19
CA LEU A 7 26.80 4.31 63.83
C LEU A 7 26.08 5.26 62.87
N ALA A 8 26.83 6.04 62.09
CA ALA A 8 26.28 6.81 60.98
C ALA A 8 26.05 5.86 59.79
N LEU A 9 24.79 5.56 59.48
CA LEU A 9 24.39 4.84 58.28
C LEU A 9 24.48 5.80 57.08
N LEU A 10 25.48 5.62 56.21
CA LEU A 10 25.48 6.21 54.88
C LEU A 10 24.46 5.45 54.01
N LEU A 11 23.31 6.07 53.76
CA LEU A 11 22.39 5.66 52.70
C LEU A 11 23.04 5.98 51.34
N LEU A 12 23.62 4.96 50.71
CA LEU A 12 23.97 5.01 49.29
C LEU A 12 22.65 5.05 48.49
N ALA A 13 22.23 6.23 48.05
CA ALA A 13 21.17 6.36 47.08
C ALA A 13 21.68 5.78 45.75
N CYS A 14 21.24 4.57 45.39
CA CYS A 14 21.33 4.08 44.02
C CYS A 14 20.48 4.98 43.14
N VAL A 15 21.09 6.04 42.59
CA VAL A 15 20.56 6.73 41.42
C VAL A 15 20.67 5.73 40.29
N THR A 16 19.56 5.03 39.99
CA THR A 16 19.44 4.38 38.69
C THR A 16 19.59 5.48 37.64
N PRO A 17 20.56 5.41 36.71
CA PRO A 17 20.57 6.35 35.61
C PRO A 17 19.21 6.23 34.93
N ALA A 18 18.48 7.34 34.85
CA ALA A 18 17.33 7.41 33.97
C ALA A 18 17.85 6.97 32.61
N MET A 19 17.37 5.83 32.13
CA MET A 19 17.62 5.39 30.77
C MET A 19 17.19 6.56 29.90
N ALA A 20 18.12 7.21 29.20
CA ALA A 20 17.73 8.25 28.25
C ALA A 20 16.73 7.61 27.28
N ASP A 21 15.54 8.18 27.18
CA ASP A 21 14.49 7.65 26.30
C ASP A 21 15.04 7.61 24.87
N LYS A 22 14.79 6.50 24.17
CA LYS A 22 15.30 6.33 22.81
C LYS A 22 14.62 7.33 21.87
N PRO A 23 15.33 7.88 20.87
CA PRO A 23 14.74 8.81 19.92
C PRO A 23 13.55 8.17 19.20
N LEU A 24 12.51 8.95 18.92
CA LEU A 24 11.36 8.49 18.14
C LEU A 24 11.79 8.13 16.72
N LYS A 25 11.61 6.88 16.31
CA LYS A 25 11.80 6.49 14.91
C LYS A 25 10.56 6.81 14.09
N ILE A 26 10.73 7.56 13.01
CA ILE A 26 9.65 7.97 12.11
C ILE A 26 9.81 7.29 10.75
N TYR A 27 8.76 6.60 10.31
CA TYR A 27 8.67 5.98 8.99
C TYR A 27 7.58 6.63 8.15
N ILE A 28 7.92 7.05 6.95
CA ILE A 28 6.95 7.64 6.00
C ILE A 28 6.47 6.54 5.06
N MET A 29 5.17 6.45 4.82
CA MET A 29 4.57 5.49 3.91
C MET A 29 3.70 6.22 2.88
N ALA A 30 4.07 6.15 1.60
CA ALA A 30 3.33 6.83 0.54
C ALA A 30 3.05 5.93 -0.66
N GLY A 31 2.00 6.28 -1.40
CA GLY A 31 1.65 5.62 -2.64
C GLY A 31 0.15 5.67 -2.95
N GLN A 32 -0.31 4.77 -3.81
CA GLN A 32 -1.71 4.78 -4.23
C GLN A 32 -2.61 3.86 -3.36
N SER A 33 -3.78 3.46 -3.87
CA SER A 33 -4.71 2.49 -3.29
C SER A 33 -4.09 1.21 -2.69
N ASN A 34 -2.98 0.70 -3.22
CA ASN A 34 -2.31 -0.48 -2.63
C ASN A 34 -1.55 -0.14 -1.33
N MET A 35 -1.05 1.10 -1.20
CA MET A 35 -0.57 1.66 0.07
C MET A 35 -1.74 2.05 0.98
N VAL A 36 -2.82 2.61 0.44
CA VAL A 36 -4.05 2.89 1.21
C VAL A 36 -4.49 1.64 1.95
N GLY A 37 -4.55 0.51 1.26
CA GLY A 37 -4.85 -0.78 1.88
C GLY A 37 -6.33 -1.11 1.87
N THR A 38 -6.69 -2.22 1.24
CA THR A 38 -8.09 -2.69 1.20
C THR A 38 -8.25 -4.07 1.85
N GLY A 39 -7.24 -4.49 2.62
CA GLY A 39 -7.22 -5.77 3.32
C GLY A 39 -8.32 -5.80 4.37
N GLY A 40 -9.44 -6.46 4.09
CA GLY A 40 -10.58 -6.47 5.00
C GLY A 40 -10.27 -7.28 6.25
N ILE A 41 -10.56 -6.73 7.43
CA ILE A 41 -10.38 -7.44 8.72
C ILE A 41 -11.14 -8.77 8.71
N LYS A 42 -12.31 -8.83 8.07
CA LYS A 42 -13.08 -10.06 7.87
C LYS A 42 -12.32 -11.21 7.19
N THR A 43 -11.23 -10.90 6.47
CA THR A 43 -10.40 -11.90 5.76
C THR A 43 -9.22 -12.40 6.61
N PHE A 44 -9.04 -11.91 7.85
CA PHE A 44 -7.95 -12.33 8.74
C PHE A 44 -7.89 -13.85 8.95
N PRO A 45 -9.01 -14.58 9.17
CA PRO A 45 -8.96 -16.03 9.32
C PRO A 45 -8.27 -16.73 8.13
N HIS A 46 -8.44 -16.20 6.91
CA HIS A 46 -7.81 -16.75 5.71
C HIS A 46 -6.27 -16.68 5.75
N ILE A 47 -5.69 -15.73 6.48
CA ILE A 47 -4.23 -15.67 6.70
C ILE A 47 -3.75 -16.93 7.43
N GLY A 48 -4.57 -17.50 8.32
CA GLY A 48 -4.27 -18.69 9.09
C GLY A 48 -4.39 -20.02 8.32
N ASP A 49 -5.06 -20.01 7.16
CA ASP A 49 -5.25 -21.22 6.33
C ASP A 49 -3.93 -21.77 5.77
N ASP A 50 -2.88 -20.95 5.72
CA ASP A 50 -1.58 -21.28 5.14
C ASP A 50 -0.51 -21.28 6.24
N PRO A 51 0.19 -22.41 6.47
CA PRO A 51 1.24 -22.52 7.48
C PRO A 51 2.34 -21.44 7.36
N LYS A 52 2.59 -20.91 6.15
CA LYS A 52 3.59 -19.84 5.94
C LYS A 52 3.13 -18.49 6.45
N THR A 53 1.82 -18.23 6.48
CA THR A 53 1.25 -16.95 6.93
C THR A 53 0.53 -17.04 8.27
N ALA A 54 0.24 -18.24 8.78
CA ALA A 54 -0.33 -18.43 10.12
C ALA A 54 0.48 -17.74 11.24
N PRO A 55 1.83 -17.74 11.22
CA PRO A 55 2.60 -16.95 12.19
C PRO A 55 2.35 -15.44 12.09
N LEU A 56 2.06 -14.91 10.90
CA LEU A 56 1.71 -13.50 10.72
C LEU A 56 0.38 -13.19 11.38
N LEU A 57 -0.63 -14.03 11.18
CA LEU A 57 -1.93 -13.88 11.86
C LEU A 57 -1.77 -13.89 13.37
N LYS A 58 -0.96 -14.80 13.92
CA LYS A 58 -0.70 -14.86 15.37
C LYS A 58 -0.14 -13.55 15.92
N LYS A 59 0.71 -12.84 15.17
CA LYS A 59 1.27 -11.54 15.56
C LYS A 59 0.24 -10.39 15.48
N MET A 60 -0.78 -10.55 14.65
CA MET A 60 -1.84 -9.54 14.45
C MET A 60 -2.89 -9.57 15.54
N LEU A 61 -3.05 -10.70 16.23
CA LEU A 61 -4.13 -10.88 17.19
C LEU A 61 -3.64 -10.68 18.62
N GLY A 62 -4.44 -9.99 19.43
CA GLY A 62 -4.28 -9.94 20.87
C GLY A 62 -4.73 -11.23 21.55
N PRO A 63 -4.57 -11.33 22.89
CA PRO A 63 -5.01 -12.50 23.67
C PRO A 63 -6.53 -12.78 23.56
N ASP A 64 -7.33 -11.77 23.23
CA ASP A 64 -8.78 -11.85 23.02
C ASP A 64 -9.17 -12.29 21.61
N GLY A 65 -8.19 -12.60 20.75
CA GLY A 65 -8.40 -13.00 19.36
C GLY A 65 -8.80 -11.85 18.42
N LYS A 66 -8.78 -10.60 18.88
CA LYS A 66 -9.06 -9.41 18.05
C LYS A 66 -7.77 -8.79 17.52
N PRO A 67 -7.82 -7.97 16.45
CA PRO A 67 -6.63 -7.25 16.00
C PRO A 67 -6.02 -6.41 17.14
N LYS A 68 -4.72 -6.61 17.41
CA LYS A 68 -4.02 -5.90 18.49
C LYS A 68 -3.87 -4.41 18.18
N VAL A 69 -3.92 -3.60 19.23
CA VAL A 69 -3.46 -2.21 19.22
C VAL A 69 -2.01 -2.24 19.70
N LEU A 70 -1.12 -1.53 19.02
CA LEU A 70 0.31 -1.51 19.34
C LEU A 70 0.59 -0.51 20.45
N ASP A 71 1.55 -0.82 21.30
CA ASP A 71 1.83 -0.03 22.50
C ASP A 71 2.80 1.11 22.22
N ARG A 72 3.82 0.83 21.40
CA ARG A 72 4.92 1.77 21.08
C ARG A 72 4.84 2.35 19.68
N VAL A 73 3.82 1.99 18.89
CA VAL A 73 3.68 2.46 17.52
C VAL A 73 2.46 3.36 17.39
N TRP A 74 2.71 4.57 16.92
CA TRP A 74 1.71 5.56 16.59
C TRP A 74 1.63 5.72 15.08
N ILE A 75 0.50 6.23 14.60
CA ILE A 75 0.29 6.54 13.20
C ILE A 75 -0.42 7.88 13.05
N SER A 76 0.01 8.65 12.07
CA SER A 76 -0.78 9.70 11.43
C SER A 76 -1.04 9.28 10.00
N SER A 77 -2.31 9.07 9.62
CA SER A 77 -2.68 8.69 8.26
C SER A 77 -3.57 9.74 7.63
N LEU A 78 -3.09 10.34 6.54
CA LEU A 78 -3.88 11.17 5.65
C LEU A 78 -4.53 10.29 4.58
N ASN A 79 -5.86 10.24 4.60
CA ASN A 79 -6.66 9.49 3.62
C ASN A 79 -7.71 10.41 3.00
N GLY A 80 -7.80 10.39 1.67
CA GLY A 80 -8.75 11.19 0.92
C GLY A 80 -9.33 10.47 -0.29
N LYS A 81 -10.42 11.04 -0.81
CA LYS A 81 -10.92 10.71 -2.13
C LYS A 81 -9.90 11.10 -3.20
N MET A 82 -10.02 10.52 -4.38
CA MET A 82 -9.19 10.88 -5.54
C MET A 82 -9.21 12.40 -5.75
N ASN A 83 -8.03 12.99 -5.97
CA ASN A 83 -7.82 14.43 -6.20
C ASN A 83 -8.12 15.37 -5.01
N GLN A 84 -8.30 14.85 -3.80
CA GLN A 84 -8.47 15.62 -2.58
C GLN A 84 -7.44 15.19 -1.53
N PRO A 85 -6.93 16.11 -0.67
CA PRO A 85 -6.01 15.74 0.40
C PRO A 85 -6.67 14.77 1.39
N GLY A 86 -7.95 14.99 1.70
CA GLY A 86 -8.71 14.17 2.64
C GLY A 86 -8.63 14.67 4.07
N ALA A 87 -8.77 13.76 5.03
CA ALA A 87 -8.61 14.07 6.45
C ALA A 87 -7.60 13.13 7.12
N GLU A 88 -7.01 13.64 8.20
CA GLU A 88 -6.06 12.93 9.03
C GLU A 88 -6.80 12.15 10.11
N GLY A 89 -6.51 10.86 10.23
CA GLY A 89 -6.78 10.13 11.47
C GLY A 89 -5.48 9.63 12.05
N PHE A 90 -5.35 9.73 13.36
CA PHE A 90 -4.12 9.44 14.07
C PHE A 90 -4.41 8.76 15.42
N GLY A 91 -3.39 8.16 16.02
CA GLY A 91 -3.48 7.45 17.29
C GLY A 91 -2.48 6.29 17.36
N LYS A 92 -2.62 5.45 18.39
CA LYS A 92 -1.89 4.17 18.45
C LYS A 92 -2.24 3.33 17.22
N LEU A 93 -1.24 2.70 16.61
CA LEU A 93 -1.46 1.87 15.44
C LEU A 93 -2.35 0.67 15.83
N SER A 94 -3.47 0.55 15.15
CA SER A 94 -4.40 -0.57 15.21
C SER A 94 -4.71 -1.05 13.79
N ALA A 95 -5.48 -2.14 13.67
CA ALA A 95 -6.20 -2.36 12.41
C ALA A 95 -7.18 -1.19 12.17
N GLY A 96 -7.43 -0.87 10.90
CA GLY A 96 -8.40 0.15 10.50
C GLY A 96 -7.83 1.44 9.90
N TYR A 97 -6.50 1.61 9.86
CA TYR A 97 -5.83 2.70 9.15
C TYR A 97 -5.59 2.42 7.65
N GLY A 98 -6.28 1.41 7.11
CA GLY A 98 -6.37 1.14 5.69
C GLY A 98 -7.28 2.15 4.96
N PHE A 99 -8.05 1.66 3.99
CA PHE A 99 -9.14 2.42 3.38
C PHE A 99 -10.21 2.74 4.41
N ARG A 100 -10.63 4.00 4.49
CA ARG A 100 -11.66 4.48 5.44
C ARG A 100 -12.81 5.10 4.67
N ARG A 101 -14.00 4.50 4.77
CA ARG A 101 -15.14 4.78 3.88
C ARG A 101 -15.98 5.97 4.32
N GLN A 102 -16.29 6.02 5.61
CA GLN A 102 -17.27 6.94 6.17
C GLN A 102 -16.58 8.18 6.73
N ASP A 103 -15.72 7.97 7.72
CA ASP A 103 -14.96 9.01 8.38
C ASP A 103 -13.46 8.78 8.19
N PRO A 104 -12.77 9.58 7.34
CA PRO A 104 -11.33 9.47 7.15
C PRO A 104 -10.51 9.89 8.38
N THR A 105 -11.12 10.29 9.49
CA THR A 105 -10.44 10.56 10.77
C THR A 105 -10.45 9.36 11.72
N GLN A 106 -11.31 8.36 11.50
CA GLN A 106 -11.49 7.22 12.40
C GLN A 106 -11.06 5.89 11.77
N PRO A 107 -10.57 4.90 12.54
CA PRO A 107 -10.33 3.56 12.04
C PRO A 107 -11.60 2.92 11.43
N ASP A 108 -11.44 2.13 10.35
CA ASP A 108 -12.52 1.38 9.69
C ASP A 108 -12.14 -0.12 9.57
N GLU A 109 -12.75 -0.87 8.67
CA GLU A 109 -12.65 -2.34 8.57
C GLU A 109 -11.46 -2.84 7.73
N PHE A 110 -10.47 -1.99 7.45
CA PHE A 110 -9.39 -2.31 6.50
C PHE A 110 -8.00 -2.02 7.04
N ILE A 111 -7.05 -2.85 6.61
CA ILE A 111 -5.62 -2.64 6.79
C ILE A 111 -4.96 -2.37 5.43
N GLY A 112 -3.88 -1.61 5.45
CA GLY A 112 -2.85 -1.66 4.43
C GLY A 112 -1.57 -2.30 4.95
N PRO A 113 -0.45 -2.09 4.25
CA PRO A 113 0.85 -2.57 4.67
C PRO A 113 1.31 -2.00 6.03
N GLU A 114 0.78 -0.84 6.45
CA GLU A 114 1.17 -0.17 7.69
C GLU A 114 1.00 -1.05 8.92
N TYR A 115 -0.04 -1.89 8.94
CA TYR A 115 -0.36 -2.64 10.15
C TYR A 115 0.71 -3.68 10.47
N LEU A 116 1.04 -4.59 9.53
CA LEU A 116 2.14 -5.53 9.77
C LEU A 116 3.52 -4.89 9.71
N PHE A 117 3.66 -3.78 8.99
CA PHE A 117 4.90 -3.02 9.07
C PHE A 117 5.16 -2.60 10.52
N GLY A 118 4.21 -1.89 11.15
CA GLY A 118 4.36 -1.45 12.54
C GLY A 118 4.52 -2.59 13.54
N ILE A 119 3.80 -3.71 13.35
CA ILE A 119 3.94 -4.90 14.22
C ILE A 119 5.37 -5.43 14.17
N THR A 120 5.92 -5.60 12.96
CA THR A 120 7.28 -6.12 12.80
C THR A 120 8.33 -5.12 13.31
N MET A 121 8.10 -3.81 13.15
CA MET A 121 9.03 -2.80 13.70
C MET A 121 8.99 -2.75 15.23
N GLU A 122 7.82 -2.86 15.86
CA GLU A 122 7.69 -2.92 17.33
C GLU A 122 8.39 -4.13 17.96
N GLU A 123 8.41 -5.26 17.25
CA GLU A 123 9.15 -6.47 17.67
C GLU A 123 10.67 -6.28 17.56
N ALA A 124 11.14 -5.49 16.59
CA ALA A 124 12.55 -5.28 16.31
C ALA A 124 13.16 -4.10 17.08
N TYR A 125 12.33 -3.17 17.55
CA TYR A 125 12.74 -1.95 18.21
C TYR A 125 11.95 -1.71 19.51
N ASP A 126 12.67 -1.47 20.58
CA ASP A 126 12.17 -1.30 21.95
C ASP A 126 11.84 0.17 22.30
N GLY A 127 12.15 1.12 21.41
CA GLY A 127 11.76 2.53 21.55
C GLY A 127 10.44 2.89 20.86
N PRO A 128 10.03 4.18 20.88
CA PRO A 128 8.80 4.64 20.27
C PRO A 128 8.92 4.78 18.74
N ILE A 129 7.82 4.52 18.04
CA ILE A 129 7.73 4.54 16.58
C ILE A 129 6.53 5.39 16.14
N LEU A 130 6.71 6.21 15.10
CA LEU A 130 5.63 6.92 14.43
C LEU A 130 5.62 6.61 12.94
N ILE A 131 4.47 6.18 12.42
CA ILE A 131 4.22 6.03 10.99
C ILE A 131 3.48 7.28 10.47
N ILE A 132 4.02 7.94 9.46
CA ILE A 132 3.31 8.99 8.72
C ILE A 132 2.88 8.43 7.37
N LYS A 133 1.59 8.18 7.19
CA LYS A 133 1.04 7.53 5.99
C LYS A 133 0.24 8.50 5.12
N THR A 134 0.63 8.65 3.86
CA THR A 134 -0.03 9.53 2.88
C THR A 134 -0.33 8.77 1.59
N ALA A 135 -1.58 8.35 1.39
CA ALA A 135 -1.94 7.53 0.24
C ALA A 135 -3.35 7.78 -0.29
N TRP A 136 -3.52 7.68 -1.61
CA TRP A 136 -4.79 7.95 -2.29
C TRP A 136 -5.07 6.98 -3.45
N GLY A 137 -6.34 6.70 -3.72
CA GLY A 137 -6.72 5.91 -4.90
C GLY A 137 -6.42 6.62 -6.22
N GLY A 138 -5.98 5.87 -7.23
CA GLY A 138 -5.93 6.33 -8.62
C GLY A 138 -4.90 7.42 -8.92
N GLN A 139 -3.72 7.37 -8.31
CA GLN A 139 -2.66 8.37 -8.49
C GLN A 139 -1.46 7.80 -9.25
N ASN A 140 -0.87 8.62 -10.11
CA ASN A 140 0.28 8.30 -10.96
C ASN A 140 1.57 8.96 -10.43
N LEU A 141 2.70 8.28 -10.60
CA LEU A 141 4.03 8.88 -10.42
C LEU A 141 4.35 9.87 -11.54
N SER A 142 3.92 9.57 -12.76
CA SER A 142 4.16 10.45 -13.92
C SER A 142 3.63 11.86 -13.77
N ASN A 143 2.55 12.04 -13.00
CA ASN A 143 1.84 13.32 -12.88
C ASN A 143 1.56 13.72 -11.42
N ASP A 144 0.78 12.95 -10.67
CA ASP A 144 0.24 13.38 -9.37
C ASP A 144 1.32 13.44 -8.28
N TYR A 145 2.20 12.43 -8.25
CA TYR A 145 3.38 12.38 -7.39
C TYR A 145 4.65 12.91 -8.07
N ARG A 146 4.52 13.57 -9.22
CA ARG A 146 5.66 14.12 -9.95
C ARG A 146 6.40 15.12 -9.06
N SER A 147 7.63 14.80 -8.70
CA SER A 147 8.43 15.59 -7.76
C SER A 147 8.96 16.87 -8.43
N PRO A 148 9.33 17.91 -7.66
CA PRO A 148 9.75 19.20 -8.20
C PRO A 148 10.91 19.12 -9.22
N GLY A 149 11.93 18.30 -8.95
CA GLY A 149 13.09 18.10 -9.82
C GLY A 149 12.77 17.39 -11.14
N SER A 150 11.58 16.78 -11.26
CA SER A 150 11.09 16.21 -12.52
C SER A 150 10.48 17.27 -13.47
N GLY A 151 10.31 18.52 -13.01
CA GLY A 151 9.67 19.59 -13.78
C GLY A 151 8.17 19.34 -14.04
N PRO A 152 7.52 20.18 -14.88
CA PRO A 152 6.11 19.99 -15.22
C PRO A 152 5.85 18.69 -15.99
N TYR A 153 4.59 18.23 -16.01
CA TYR A 153 4.19 17.12 -16.87
C TYR A 153 4.30 17.50 -18.35
N THR A 154 4.97 16.67 -19.14
CA THR A 154 5.08 16.85 -20.60
C THR A 154 4.41 15.68 -21.33
N MET A 155 3.47 15.98 -22.23
CA MET A 155 2.86 14.98 -23.10
C MET A 155 3.81 14.56 -24.21
N ASN A 156 3.81 13.27 -24.55
CA ASN A 156 4.49 12.79 -25.76
C ASN A 156 3.61 12.96 -27.01
N ASP A 157 4.23 12.86 -28.19
CA ASP A 157 3.57 13.08 -29.49
C ASP A 157 2.35 12.17 -29.71
N GLU A 158 2.43 10.89 -29.31
CA GLU A 158 1.32 9.94 -29.42
C GLU A 158 0.12 10.37 -28.56
N GLN A 159 0.36 10.89 -27.35
CA GLN A 159 -0.71 11.45 -26.52
C GLN A 159 -1.35 12.65 -27.21
N ILE A 160 -0.54 13.55 -27.77
CA ILE A 160 -1.02 14.76 -28.42
C ILE A 160 -1.89 14.38 -29.63
N GLU A 161 -1.43 13.47 -30.47
CA GLU A 161 -2.19 13.00 -31.64
C GLU A 161 -3.52 12.34 -31.27
N VAL A 162 -3.49 11.41 -30.30
CA VAL A 162 -4.71 10.72 -29.83
C VAL A 162 -5.71 11.71 -29.22
N LEU A 163 -5.23 12.68 -28.44
CA LEU A 163 -6.09 13.67 -27.80
C LEU A 163 -6.63 14.70 -28.79
N LYS A 164 -5.88 15.08 -29.83
CA LYS A 164 -6.38 15.92 -30.93
C LYS A 164 -7.52 15.22 -31.67
N LYS A 165 -7.35 13.94 -32.04
CA LYS A 165 -8.39 13.14 -32.71
C LYS A 165 -9.67 13.01 -31.88
N LYS A 166 -9.56 13.10 -30.54
CA LYS A 166 -10.68 13.04 -29.60
C LYS A 166 -11.24 14.41 -29.22
N ASN A 167 -10.77 15.51 -29.82
CA ASN A 167 -11.11 16.89 -29.42
C ASN A 167 -10.95 17.12 -27.91
N ALA A 168 -9.92 16.52 -27.31
CA ALA A 168 -9.72 16.48 -25.86
C ALA A 168 -8.38 17.08 -25.40
N LEU A 169 -7.51 17.51 -26.33
CA LEU A 169 -6.14 17.96 -26.02
C LEU A 169 -6.11 19.07 -24.96
N GLU A 170 -6.73 20.22 -25.22
CA GLU A 170 -6.65 21.38 -24.33
C GLU A 170 -7.21 21.07 -22.93
N ARG A 171 -8.35 20.37 -22.87
CA ARG A 171 -8.96 19.94 -21.61
C ARG A 171 -8.03 19.04 -20.80
N VAL A 172 -7.45 18.01 -21.43
CA VAL A 172 -6.59 17.04 -20.74
C VAL A 172 -5.25 17.66 -20.38
N LYS A 173 -4.71 18.56 -21.22
CA LYS A 173 -3.49 19.32 -20.94
C LYS A 173 -3.64 20.15 -19.68
N LYS A 174 -4.70 20.97 -19.59
CA LYS A 174 -5.03 21.75 -18.40
C LYS A 174 -5.19 20.86 -17.15
N GLN A 175 -5.88 19.72 -17.28
CA GLN A 175 -6.04 18.77 -16.16
C GLN A 175 -4.70 18.20 -15.67
N LYS A 176 -3.78 17.86 -16.59
CA LYS A 176 -2.44 17.35 -16.23
C LYS A 176 -1.59 18.44 -15.58
N GLU A 177 -1.61 19.66 -16.12
CA GLU A 177 -0.92 20.82 -15.53
C GLU A 177 -1.39 21.09 -14.09
N GLU A 178 -2.70 21.15 -13.85
CA GLU A 178 -3.28 21.35 -12.51
C GLU A 178 -3.00 20.20 -11.53
N ALA A 179 -2.81 18.98 -12.03
CA ALA A 179 -2.55 17.79 -11.22
C ALA A 179 -1.05 17.55 -10.98
N THR A 180 -0.17 18.18 -11.76
CA THR A 180 1.28 17.99 -11.67
C THR A 180 1.81 18.23 -10.25
N GLY A 181 2.34 17.18 -9.63
CA GLY A 181 2.95 17.17 -8.31
C GLY A 181 1.99 17.42 -7.14
N ARG A 182 0.68 17.38 -7.37
CA ARG A 182 -0.33 17.67 -6.34
C ARG A 182 -0.19 16.76 -5.12
N ASN A 183 -0.10 15.46 -5.34
CA ASN A 183 0.00 14.46 -4.28
C ASN A 183 1.39 14.41 -3.65
N TYR A 184 2.44 14.81 -4.40
CA TYR A 184 3.75 15.10 -3.80
C TYR A 184 3.63 16.22 -2.76
N ARG A 185 2.98 17.34 -3.12
CA ARG A 185 2.75 18.47 -2.21
C ARG A 185 1.90 18.05 -1.00
N TYR A 186 0.76 17.39 -1.21
CA TYR A 186 -0.06 16.89 -0.09
C TYR A 186 0.71 15.94 0.84
N MET A 187 1.57 15.09 0.30
CA MET A 187 2.44 14.22 1.10
C MET A 187 3.40 15.06 1.96
N MET A 188 4.15 15.97 1.34
CA MET A 188 5.14 16.78 2.05
C MET A 188 4.50 17.74 3.06
N ASP A 189 3.38 18.35 2.72
CA ASP A 189 2.60 19.22 3.62
C ASP A 189 2.16 18.43 4.87
N HIS A 190 1.70 17.19 4.70
CA HIS A 190 1.29 16.35 5.81
C HIS A 190 2.47 15.90 6.68
N VAL A 191 3.57 15.47 6.05
CA VAL A 191 4.80 15.12 6.77
C VAL A 191 5.27 16.30 7.60
N ASN A 192 5.39 17.49 7.00
CA ASN A 192 5.80 18.71 7.71
C ASN A 192 4.82 19.09 8.82
N LYS A 193 3.51 18.94 8.61
CA LYS A 193 2.49 19.19 9.64
C LYS A 193 2.68 18.29 10.86
N VAL A 194 2.97 17.00 10.66
CA VAL A 194 3.18 16.05 11.76
C VAL A 194 4.50 16.31 12.47
N LEU A 195 5.59 16.56 11.72
CA LEU A 195 6.90 16.85 12.31
C LEU A 195 6.92 18.16 13.11
N ALA A 196 6.11 19.15 12.71
CA ALA A 196 5.99 20.42 13.43
C ALA A 196 5.23 20.29 14.77
N ASP A 197 4.42 19.24 14.94
CA ASP A 197 3.59 19.02 16.14
C ASP A 197 3.41 17.52 16.39
N ILE A 198 4.53 16.85 16.74
CA ILE A 198 4.56 15.41 17.00
C ILE A 198 3.72 15.07 18.24
N LYS A 199 3.74 15.90 19.28
CA LYS A 199 3.00 15.68 20.54
C LYS A 199 1.49 15.54 20.33
N ARG A 200 0.92 16.21 19.33
CA ARG A 200 -0.49 16.02 18.96
C ARG A 200 -0.80 14.59 18.52
N VAL A 201 0.12 13.93 17.84
CA VAL A 201 -0.06 12.55 17.34
C VAL A 201 0.41 11.53 18.37
N TYR A 202 1.58 11.75 18.99
CA TYR A 202 2.17 10.92 20.03
C TYR A 202 2.37 11.77 21.31
N PRO A 203 1.41 11.74 22.26
CA PRO A 203 1.43 12.60 23.44
C PRO A 203 2.68 12.44 24.33
N ASP A 204 3.27 11.24 24.36
CA ASP A 204 4.45 10.94 25.17
C ASP A 204 5.77 11.26 24.43
N TYR A 205 5.72 12.05 23.34
CA TYR A 205 6.92 12.47 22.62
C TYR A 205 7.82 13.33 23.51
N ASP A 206 9.02 12.82 23.78
CA ASP A 206 10.10 13.57 24.41
C ASP A 206 10.92 14.34 23.37
N ALA A 207 10.91 15.67 23.50
CA ALA A 207 11.64 16.56 22.61
C ALA A 207 13.16 16.52 22.88
N ASP A 208 13.57 16.17 24.10
CA ASP A 208 14.99 16.08 24.47
C ASP A 208 15.62 14.81 23.87
N ALA A 209 14.88 13.69 23.84
CA ALA A 209 15.26 12.48 23.11
C ALA A 209 15.27 12.68 21.57
N GLY A 210 14.45 13.59 21.05
CA GLY A 210 14.40 13.91 19.62
C GLY A 210 13.74 12.83 18.76
N TYR A 211 13.83 12.99 17.44
CA TYR A 211 13.32 12.00 16.47
C TYR A 211 14.32 11.74 15.34
N GLU A 212 14.16 10.61 14.68
CA GLU A 212 14.92 10.20 13.50
C GLU A 212 13.95 9.86 12.36
N LEU A 213 14.20 10.39 11.16
CA LEU A 213 13.54 9.91 9.94
C LEU A 213 14.22 8.61 9.48
N SER A 214 13.70 7.48 9.95
CA SER A 214 14.35 6.17 9.80
C SER A 214 14.00 5.43 8.51
N GLY A 215 13.01 5.91 7.73
CA GLY A 215 12.81 5.38 6.39
C GLY A 215 11.55 5.80 5.68
N PHE A 216 11.47 5.42 4.40
CA PHE A 216 10.36 5.69 3.51
C PHE A 216 9.94 4.42 2.78
N VAL A 217 8.64 4.12 2.77
CA VAL A 217 8.05 3.02 2.00
C VAL A 217 7.19 3.59 0.87
N TRP A 218 7.58 3.30 -0.37
CA TRP A 218 6.82 3.66 -1.56
C TRP A 218 6.07 2.44 -2.11
N PHE A 219 4.73 2.51 -2.19
CA PHE A 219 3.93 1.45 -2.82
C PHE A 219 2.85 1.98 -3.76
N GLN A 220 3.22 2.09 -5.02
CA GLN A 220 2.39 2.60 -6.12
C GLN A 220 2.66 1.81 -7.41
N GLY A 221 1.82 1.96 -8.44
CA GLY A 221 2.23 1.58 -9.80
C GLY A 221 1.10 1.22 -10.76
N TRP A 222 -0.04 0.71 -10.29
CA TRP A 222 -1.14 0.25 -11.17
C TRP A 222 -1.58 1.30 -12.21
N ASN A 223 -1.65 2.56 -11.79
CA ASN A 223 -2.11 3.64 -12.65
C ASN A 223 -1.09 3.98 -13.76
N ASP A 224 0.21 3.97 -13.46
CA ASP A 224 1.26 4.12 -14.48
C ASP A 224 1.36 2.88 -15.38
N PHE A 225 1.17 1.68 -14.82
CA PHE A 225 1.05 0.45 -15.61
C PHE A 225 -0.13 0.52 -16.60
N SER A 226 -1.25 1.12 -16.19
CA SER A 226 -2.48 1.21 -17.00
C SER A 226 -2.48 2.36 -18.00
N ASP A 227 -1.65 3.40 -17.79
CA ASP A 227 -1.58 4.57 -18.67
C ASP A 227 -0.72 4.30 -19.90
N MET A 228 -1.34 3.65 -20.89
CA MET A 228 -0.69 3.31 -22.16
C MET A 228 -0.44 4.51 -23.08
N LEU A 229 -0.96 5.69 -22.75
CA LEU A 229 -0.69 6.91 -23.49
C LEU A 229 0.60 7.56 -22.98
N THR A 230 0.79 7.60 -21.65
CA THR A 230 2.07 8.06 -21.07
C THR A 230 3.19 7.05 -21.32
N TYR A 231 2.88 5.75 -21.29
CA TYR A 231 3.82 4.64 -21.50
C TYR A 231 3.42 3.79 -22.72
N PRO A 232 3.63 4.27 -23.95
CA PRO A 232 3.14 3.59 -25.14
C PRO A 232 3.93 2.34 -25.50
N GLU A 233 3.25 1.34 -26.09
CA GLU A 233 3.87 0.08 -26.53
C GLU A 233 4.91 0.29 -27.64
N SER A 234 4.79 1.40 -28.38
CA SER A 234 5.74 1.83 -29.42
C SER A 234 7.18 1.96 -28.91
N LYS A 235 7.38 2.15 -27.59
CA LYS A 235 8.70 2.18 -26.94
C LYS A 235 9.33 0.80 -26.68
N GLY A 236 8.62 -0.29 -26.97
CA GLY A 236 9.13 -1.66 -26.81
C GLY A 236 9.63 -1.95 -25.38
N ASP A 237 10.86 -2.48 -25.26
CA ASP A 237 11.43 -2.83 -23.95
C ASP A 237 11.74 -1.60 -23.05
N LYS A 238 11.71 -0.38 -23.63
CA LYS A 238 11.90 0.90 -22.91
C LYS A 238 10.58 1.54 -22.49
N GLN A 239 9.45 0.84 -22.62
CA GLN A 239 8.10 1.35 -22.36
C GLN A 239 7.98 2.11 -21.03
N TYR A 240 8.65 1.63 -19.97
CA TYR A 240 8.57 2.19 -18.63
C TYR A 240 9.87 2.85 -18.13
N ASP A 241 10.85 3.14 -18.99
CA ASP A 241 12.11 3.79 -18.59
C ASP A 241 11.87 5.14 -17.88
N ASP A 242 10.86 5.88 -18.33
CA ASP A 242 10.50 7.17 -17.72
C ASP A 242 9.93 6.99 -16.30
N TYR A 243 9.30 5.85 -15.98
CA TYR A 243 8.91 5.54 -14.60
C TYR A 243 10.14 5.39 -13.71
N SER A 244 11.17 4.66 -14.15
CA SER A 244 12.44 4.51 -13.42
C SER A 244 13.11 5.85 -13.15
N LYS A 245 13.19 6.72 -14.18
CA LYS A 245 13.78 8.06 -14.07
C LYS A 245 13.03 8.92 -13.06
N LEU A 246 11.70 8.93 -13.13
CA LEU A 246 10.86 9.70 -12.23
C LEU A 246 10.92 9.18 -10.80
N LEU A 247 10.97 7.87 -10.60
CA LEU A 247 11.08 7.30 -9.26
C LEU A 247 12.44 7.62 -8.62
N ALA A 248 13.52 7.55 -9.40
CA ALA A 248 14.83 8.00 -8.93
C ALA A 248 14.82 9.49 -8.55
N GLN A 249 14.22 10.35 -9.38
CA GLN A 249 14.10 11.78 -9.07
C GLN A 249 13.22 12.04 -7.83
N PHE A 250 12.13 11.30 -7.69
CA PHE A 250 11.26 11.35 -6.51
C PHE A 250 12.04 11.03 -5.23
N ILE A 251 12.86 9.98 -5.23
CA ILE A 251 13.72 9.62 -4.08
C ILE A 251 14.68 10.77 -3.74
N ARG A 252 15.34 11.37 -4.76
CA ARG A 252 16.25 12.51 -4.55
C ARG A 252 15.54 13.71 -3.95
N ASP A 253 14.38 14.06 -4.48
CA ASP A 253 13.62 15.23 -4.03
C ASP A 253 13.05 15.03 -2.62
N VAL A 254 12.53 13.84 -2.30
CA VAL A 254 12.09 13.52 -0.92
C VAL A 254 13.25 13.68 0.07
N ARG A 255 14.42 13.11 -0.25
CA ARG A 255 15.63 13.23 0.59
C ARG A 255 16.06 14.68 0.77
N LYS A 256 16.02 15.46 -0.32
CA LYS A 256 16.35 16.89 -0.30
C LYS A 256 15.38 17.69 0.57
N ASP A 257 14.07 17.51 0.36
CA ASP A 257 13.04 18.28 1.04
C ASP A 257 12.95 17.94 2.53
N LEU A 258 13.20 16.68 2.90
CA LEU A 258 13.31 16.23 4.29
C LEU A 258 14.69 16.46 4.91
N LYS A 259 15.68 16.91 4.12
CA LYS A 259 17.07 17.13 4.53
C LYS A 259 17.71 15.86 5.13
N THR A 260 17.41 14.70 4.54
CA THR A 260 17.92 13.39 4.98
C THR A 260 18.52 12.67 3.76
N PRO A 261 19.78 12.98 3.38
CA PRO A 261 20.38 12.55 2.09
C PRO A 261 20.50 11.02 1.94
N GLU A 262 20.55 10.28 3.05
CA GLU A 262 20.67 8.82 3.06
C GLU A 262 19.41 8.12 3.55
N LEU A 263 18.25 8.81 3.59
CA LEU A 263 16.98 8.25 4.06
C LEU A 263 16.73 6.87 3.42
N PRO A 264 16.63 5.80 4.22
CA PRO A 264 16.32 4.47 3.73
C PRO A 264 15.02 4.44 2.94
N PHE A 265 15.03 3.78 1.79
CA PHE A 265 13.88 3.71 0.88
C PHE A 265 13.56 2.27 0.51
N VAL A 266 12.32 1.86 0.77
CA VAL A 266 11.77 0.58 0.33
C VAL A 266 10.76 0.82 -0.77
N VAL A 267 11.00 0.25 -1.95
CA VAL A 267 10.08 0.29 -3.09
C VAL A 267 9.31 -1.03 -3.17
N GLY A 268 8.00 -1.00 -2.94
CA GLY A 268 7.12 -2.13 -3.16
C GLY A 268 6.87 -2.36 -4.65
N VAL A 269 7.47 -3.41 -5.22
CA VAL A 269 7.28 -3.79 -6.63
C VAL A 269 5.96 -4.51 -6.80
N MET A 270 5.12 -4.05 -7.73
CA MET A 270 3.71 -4.43 -7.84
C MET A 270 3.50 -5.94 -8.05
N GLY A 271 2.66 -6.54 -7.19
CA GLY A 271 2.41 -7.98 -7.21
C GLY A 271 1.30 -8.45 -8.16
N THR A 272 0.60 -7.54 -8.83
CA THR A 272 -0.57 -7.88 -9.67
C THR A 272 -0.18 -8.80 -10.82
N TYR A 273 -1.03 -9.78 -11.13
CA TYR A 273 -0.76 -10.95 -11.99
C TYR A 273 0.14 -12.05 -11.41
N GLY A 274 0.56 -11.91 -10.15
CA GLY A 274 1.30 -12.92 -9.42
C GLY A 274 2.69 -13.20 -9.97
N ASP A 275 3.23 -14.34 -9.53
CA ASP A 275 4.60 -14.79 -9.76
C ASP A 275 4.77 -15.65 -11.02
N TYR A 276 3.68 -15.88 -11.75
CA TYR A 276 3.63 -16.73 -12.95
C TYR A 276 3.92 -18.21 -12.67
N THR A 277 3.65 -18.69 -11.45
CA THR A 277 3.73 -20.13 -11.16
C THR A 277 2.86 -20.91 -12.14
N PRO A 278 3.44 -21.86 -12.91
CA PRO A 278 2.71 -22.59 -13.95
C PRO A 278 1.43 -23.24 -13.42
N LYS A 279 0.37 -23.19 -14.24
CA LYS A 279 -0.94 -23.83 -13.96
C LYS A 279 -1.71 -23.29 -12.75
N THR A 280 -1.30 -22.17 -12.15
CA THR A 280 -2.01 -21.58 -10.99
C THR A 280 -2.94 -20.43 -11.39
N PHE A 281 -2.41 -19.42 -12.09
CA PHE A 281 -3.14 -18.28 -12.59
C PHE A 281 -2.44 -17.74 -13.85
N THR A 282 -3.23 -17.27 -14.82
CA THR A 282 -2.70 -16.61 -16.01
C THR A 282 -3.49 -15.34 -16.27
N GLY A 283 -2.80 -14.21 -16.34
CA GLY A 283 -3.41 -12.93 -16.67
C GLY A 283 -3.89 -12.86 -18.13
N PRO A 284 -4.53 -11.75 -18.54
CA PRO A 284 -4.88 -11.50 -19.94
C PRO A 284 -3.65 -11.62 -20.86
N LYS A 285 -3.89 -12.01 -22.12
CA LYS A 285 -2.84 -12.09 -23.15
C LYS A 285 -2.05 -10.78 -23.21
N GLY A 286 -0.72 -10.87 -23.18
CA GLY A 286 0.20 -9.72 -23.20
C GLY A 286 0.42 -9.03 -21.85
N ALA A 287 -0.42 -9.27 -20.83
CA ALA A 287 -0.28 -8.64 -19.53
C ALA A 287 1.02 -9.04 -18.81
N GLU A 288 1.44 -10.30 -18.92
CA GLU A 288 2.66 -10.81 -18.29
C GLU A 288 3.91 -10.08 -18.80
N LYS A 289 4.10 -10.00 -20.13
CA LYS A 289 5.26 -9.32 -20.73
C LYS A 289 5.35 -7.88 -20.26
N ARG A 290 4.23 -7.13 -20.36
CA ARG A 290 4.16 -5.73 -19.96
C ARG A 290 4.38 -5.55 -18.45
N MET A 291 3.83 -6.42 -17.62
CA MET A 291 4.02 -6.38 -16.17
C MET A 291 5.47 -6.68 -15.77
N LYS A 292 6.16 -7.59 -16.47
CA LYS A 292 7.60 -7.83 -16.27
C LYS A 292 8.43 -6.58 -16.57
N LEU A 293 8.14 -5.89 -17.68
CA LEU A 293 8.79 -4.60 -18.00
C LEU A 293 8.53 -3.55 -16.91
N PHE A 294 7.28 -3.43 -16.46
CA PHE A 294 6.93 -2.46 -15.42
C PHE A 294 7.60 -2.77 -14.08
N ARG A 295 7.57 -4.03 -13.61
CA ARG A 295 8.24 -4.45 -12.37
C ARG A 295 9.75 -4.20 -12.42
N LYS A 296 10.38 -4.42 -13.58
CA LYS A 296 11.80 -4.07 -13.79
C LYS A 296 12.02 -2.56 -13.64
N ALA A 297 11.15 -1.72 -14.22
CA ALA A 297 11.23 -0.28 -14.08
C ALA A 297 11.06 0.20 -12.63
N MET A 298 10.14 -0.41 -11.88
CA MET A 298 9.95 -0.11 -10.46
C MET A 298 11.19 -0.44 -9.61
N ALA A 299 11.87 -1.55 -9.91
CA ALA A 299 13.04 -1.99 -9.14
C ALA A 299 14.34 -1.26 -9.50
N ALA A 300 14.42 -0.69 -10.71
CA ALA A 300 15.64 -0.12 -11.26
C ALA A 300 16.37 0.91 -10.37
N PRO A 301 15.68 1.78 -9.59
CA PRO A 301 16.38 2.69 -8.68
C PRO A 301 17.29 1.98 -7.65
N ALA A 302 16.90 0.81 -7.13
CA ALA A 302 17.73 0.06 -6.17
C ALA A 302 19.07 -0.43 -6.75
N ASP A 303 19.20 -0.43 -8.07
CA ASP A 303 20.43 -0.80 -8.78
C ASP A 303 21.35 0.37 -9.12
N MET A 304 20.90 1.62 -8.92
CA MET A 304 21.70 2.80 -9.19
C MET A 304 22.83 2.94 -8.16
N LYS A 305 24.04 3.31 -8.63
CA LYS A 305 25.24 3.41 -7.77
C LYS A 305 25.03 4.35 -6.56
N GLU A 306 24.34 5.47 -6.78
CA GLU A 306 24.03 6.47 -5.73
C GLU A 306 23.02 5.98 -4.67
N PHE A 307 22.34 4.87 -4.93
CA PHE A 307 21.29 4.32 -4.07
C PHE A 307 21.65 2.99 -3.41
N LYS A 308 22.86 2.48 -3.67
CA LYS A 308 23.36 1.26 -3.01
C LYS A 308 23.43 1.47 -1.50
N GLY A 309 23.01 0.45 -0.76
CA GLY A 309 22.92 0.48 0.71
C GLY A 309 21.67 1.14 1.26
N THR A 310 21.08 2.12 0.56
CA THR A 310 19.99 2.94 1.12
C THR A 310 18.64 2.80 0.40
N VAL A 311 18.59 2.15 -0.77
CA VAL A 311 17.34 1.85 -1.49
C VAL A 311 17.26 0.36 -1.80
N THR A 312 16.10 -0.24 -1.52
CA THR A 312 15.81 -1.63 -1.86
C THR A 312 14.44 -1.80 -2.49
N ALA A 313 14.29 -2.84 -3.32
CA ALA A 313 13.05 -3.16 -4.01
C ALA A 313 12.48 -4.49 -3.49
N VAL A 314 11.26 -4.46 -2.93
CA VAL A 314 10.58 -5.63 -2.39
C VAL A 314 9.60 -6.19 -3.41
N GLN A 315 9.83 -7.43 -3.86
CA GLN A 315 8.95 -8.12 -4.79
C GLN A 315 7.68 -8.59 -4.10
N THR A 316 6.53 -8.02 -4.43
CA THR A 316 5.23 -8.44 -3.85
C THR A 316 4.45 -9.43 -4.71
N ALA A 317 4.98 -9.81 -5.89
CA ALA A 317 4.37 -10.80 -6.78
C ALA A 317 4.14 -12.17 -6.11
N PRO A 318 5.05 -12.70 -5.27
CA PRO A 318 4.81 -13.95 -4.54
C PRO A 318 3.65 -13.90 -3.53
N PHE A 319 3.21 -12.70 -3.12
CA PHE A 319 2.11 -12.54 -2.17
C PHE A 319 0.74 -12.56 -2.85
N PHE A 320 0.70 -12.45 -4.18
CA PHE A 320 -0.54 -12.52 -4.94
C PHE A 320 -1.15 -13.92 -4.86
N GLU A 321 -2.44 -13.97 -4.57
CA GLU A 321 -3.13 -15.24 -4.36
C GLU A 321 -3.63 -15.80 -5.69
N ASN A 322 -2.78 -16.58 -6.36
CA ASN A 322 -3.10 -17.20 -7.66
C ASN A 322 -4.43 -17.99 -7.62
N LYS A 323 -4.76 -18.65 -6.52
CA LYS A 323 -6.05 -19.34 -6.34
C LYS A 323 -7.25 -18.39 -6.43
N LEU A 324 -7.19 -17.24 -5.76
CA LEU A 324 -8.23 -16.22 -5.87
C LEU A 324 -8.31 -15.67 -7.29
N GLY A 325 -7.16 -15.51 -7.98
CA GLY A 325 -7.16 -15.13 -9.40
C GLY A 325 -7.82 -16.15 -10.32
N ALA A 326 -7.62 -17.44 -10.10
CA ALA A 326 -8.29 -18.48 -10.87
C ALA A 326 -9.82 -18.44 -10.68
N ILE A 327 -10.27 -18.21 -9.44
CA ILE A 327 -11.69 -18.05 -9.11
C ILE A 327 -12.24 -16.76 -9.73
N ASP A 328 -11.50 -15.65 -9.70
CA ASP A 328 -11.92 -14.38 -10.32
C ASP A 328 -12.17 -14.55 -11.83
N ILE A 329 -11.32 -15.30 -12.55
CA ILE A 329 -11.53 -15.60 -13.97
C ILE A 329 -12.88 -16.30 -14.19
N LYS A 330 -13.22 -17.27 -13.33
CA LYS A 330 -14.50 -17.97 -13.35
C LYS A 330 -15.67 -17.02 -13.06
N LEU A 331 -15.56 -16.19 -12.02
CA LEU A 331 -16.59 -15.23 -11.64
C LEU A 331 -16.79 -14.11 -12.67
N ARG A 332 -15.75 -13.73 -13.42
CA ARG A 332 -15.88 -12.81 -14.57
C ARG A 332 -16.76 -13.40 -15.68
N LYS A 333 -16.79 -14.73 -15.87
CA LYS A 333 -17.75 -15.38 -16.79
C LYS A 333 -19.18 -15.18 -16.31
N VAL A 334 -19.42 -15.31 -15.00
CA VAL A 334 -20.74 -15.07 -14.39
C VAL A 334 -21.16 -13.62 -14.59
N LYS A 335 -20.26 -12.66 -14.34
CA LYS A 335 -20.51 -11.23 -14.59
C LYS A 335 -20.81 -10.94 -16.06
N ALA A 336 -20.04 -11.54 -16.98
CA ALA A 336 -20.27 -11.40 -18.42
C ALA A 336 -21.64 -11.97 -18.84
N MET A 337 -22.05 -13.11 -18.28
CA MET A 337 -23.39 -13.66 -18.50
C MET A 337 -24.48 -12.73 -17.97
N GLY A 338 -24.30 -12.14 -16.78
CA GLY A 338 -25.24 -11.16 -16.24
C GLY A 338 -25.42 -9.95 -17.15
N LYS A 339 -24.32 -9.45 -17.74
CA LYS A 339 -24.36 -8.38 -18.74
C LYS A 339 -25.13 -8.82 -19.99
N LYS A 340 -24.88 -10.02 -20.51
CA LYS A 340 -25.61 -10.56 -21.67
C LYS A 340 -27.12 -10.67 -21.42
N LEU A 341 -27.53 -11.18 -20.25
CA LEU A 341 -28.94 -11.26 -19.85
C LEU A 341 -29.59 -9.87 -19.73
N ALA A 342 -28.88 -8.91 -19.14
CA ALA A 342 -29.38 -7.54 -19.01
C ALA A 342 -29.52 -6.81 -20.35
N GLN A 343 -28.63 -7.10 -21.30
CA GLN A 343 -28.61 -6.51 -22.63
C GLN A 343 -29.49 -7.24 -23.65
N LYS A 344 -30.22 -8.30 -23.24
CA LYS A 344 -31.04 -9.13 -24.13
C LYS A 344 -30.25 -9.64 -25.33
N HIS A 345 -29.00 -10.03 -25.09
CA HIS A 345 -28.12 -10.50 -26.15
C HIS A 345 -28.74 -11.72 -26.86
N PRO A 346 -28.67 -11.84 -28.20
CA PRO A 346 -29.31 -12.94 -28.94
C PRO A 346 -28.94 -14.34 -28.43
N ASP A 347 -27.66 -14.52 -28.06
CA ASP A 347 -27.16 -15.80 -27.51
C ASP A 347 -27.39 -16.00 -25.99
N ALA A 348 -28.22 -15.19 -25.35
CA ALA A 348 -28.49 -15.28 -23.91
C ALA A 348 -29.90 -15.83 -23.64
N ALA A 349 -30.09 -16.47 -22.48
CA ALA A 349 -31.40 -17.01 -22.10
C ALA A 349 -32.52 -15.95 -21.97
N ASN A 350 -32.17 -14.67 -21.89
CA ASN A 350 -33.10 -13.53 -21.87
C ASN A 350 -33.18 -12.81 -23.24
N ALA A 351 -32.94 -13.50 -24.36
CA ALA A 351 -32.97 -12.87 -25.69
C ALA A 351 -34.35 -12.27 -26.02
N ASP A 352 -35.43 -12.90 -25.57
CA ASP A 352 -36.81 -12.42 -25.74
C ASP A 352 -37.20 -11.30 -24.76
N GLY A 353 -36.34 -11.01 -23.77
CA GLY A 353 -36.53 -9.98 -22.77
C GLY A 353 -37.59 -10.29 -21.72
N LYS A 354 -38.05 -11.55 -21.59
CA LYS A 354 -39.14 -11.92 -20.68
C LYS A 354 -38.69 -12.23 -19.25
N MET A 355 -37.40 -12.43 -19.00
CA MET A 355 -36.91 -12.73 -17.64
C MET A 355 -37.04 -11.50 -16.73
N THR A 356 -37.66 -11.71 -15.57
CA THR A 356 -37.69 -10.73 -14.48
C THR A 356 -36.30 -10.55 -13.85
N LEU A 357 -36.16 -9.58 -12.93
CA LEU A 357 -34.93 -9.44 -12.15
C LEU A 357 -34.61 -10.71 -11.34
N ASP A 358 -35.63 -11.35 -10.78
CA ASP A 358 -35.50 -12.56 -9.98
C ASP A 358 -35.16 -13.78 -10.84
N ASP A 359 -35.77 -13.92 -12.02
CA ASP A 359 -35.41 -14.97 -12.98
C ASP A 359 -33.94 -14.87 -13.39
N ARG A 360 -33.45 -13.65 -13.66
CA ARG A 360 -32.05 -13.42 -14.01
C ARG A 360 -31.13 -13.75 -12.83
N ARG A 361 -31.53 -13.43 -11.60
CA ARG A 361 -30.77 -13.76 -10.40
C ARG A 361 -30.68 -15.27 -10.21
N ALA A 362 -31.80 -15.98 -10.27
CA ALA A 362 -31.85 -17.44 -10.17
C ALA A 362 -31.02 -18.12 -11.27
N TYR A 363 -31.08 -17.60 -12.51
CA TYR A 363 -30.24 -18.08 -13.60
C TYR A 363 -28.75 -17.88 -13.30
N LEU A 364 -28.36 -16.70 -12.82
CA LEU A 364 -26.96 -16.42 -12.49
C LEU A 364 -26.45 -17.25 -11.32
N ASP A 365 -27.29 -17.55 -10.33
CA ASP A 365 -26.94 -18.44 -9.22
C ASP A 365 -26.68 -19.87 -9.73
N LYS A 366 -27.56 -20.38 -10.60
CA LYS A 366 -27.36 -21.69 -11.27
C LYS A 366 -26.09 -21.69 -12.14
N TYR A 367 -25.87 -20.65 -12.92
CA TYR A 367 -24.68 -20.52 -13.76
C TYR A 367 -23.40 -20.39 -12.92
N ARG A 368 -23.44 -19.66 -11.79
CA ARG A 368 -22.32 -19.59 -10.84
C ARG A 368 -21.95 -20.96 -10.29
N ALA A 369 -22.95 -21.78 -9.93
CA ALA A 369 -22.73 -23.14 -9.45
C ALA A 369 -22.19 -24.11 -10.53
N GLN A 370 -22.40 -23.81 -11.81
CA GLN A 370 -21.80 -24.57 -12.93
C GLN A 370 -20.34 -24.20 -13.18
N VAL A 371 -19.96 -22.94 -12.93
CA VAL A 371 -18.63 -22.41 -13.28
C VAL A 371 -17.66 -22.48 -12.10
N CYS A 372 -18.15 -22.38 -10.86
CA CYS A 372 -17.34 -22.46 -9.64
C CYS A 372 -17.78 -23.64 -8.77
N THR A 373 -16.83 -24.34 -8.15
CA THR A 373 -17.15 -25.37 -7.16
C THR A 373 -17.65 -24.74 -5.84
N PRO A 374 -18.37 -25.48 -4.99
CA PRO A 374 -18.75 -25.00 -3.66
C PRO A 374 -17.56 -24.54 -2.81
N GLU A 375 -16.42 -25.22 -2.89
CA GLU A 375 -15.19 -24.90 -2.17
C GLU A 375 -14.58 -23.58 -2.67
N GLU A 376 -14.61 -23.35 -3.98
CA GLU A 376 -14.15 -22.10 -4.58
C GLU A 376 -15.00 -20.91 -4.13
N ILE A 377 -16.32 -21.08 -4.06
CA ILE A 377 -17.24 -20.05 -3.56
C ILE A 377 -16.97 -19.76 -2.08
N LYS A 378 -16.86 -20.81 -1.24
CA LYS A 378 -16.53 -20.66 0.19
C LYS A 378 -15.20 -19.96 0.41
N LEU A 379 -14.18 -20.32 -0.37
CA LEU A 379 -12.87 -19.66 -0.32
C LEU A 379 -13.00 -18.19 -0.73
N TRP A 380 -13.65 -17.90 -1.85
CA TRP A 380 -13.85 -16.53 -2.33
C TRP A 380 -14.54 -15.65 -1.28
N ASP A 381 -15.65 -16.12 -0.71
CA ASP A 381 -16.48 -15.32 0.20
C ASP A 381 -15.74 -15.00 1.52
N ARG A 382 -14.87 -15.91 2.00
CA ARG A 382 -14.09 -15.71 3.24
C ARG A 382 -12.74 -15.00 3.04
N ALA A 383 -12.14 -15.12 1.85
CA ALA A 383 -10.81 -14.60 1.55
C ALA A 383 -10.80 -13.24 0.85
N THR A 384 -11.95 -12.79 0.33
CA THR A 384 -12.04 -11.55 -0.44
C THR A 384 -12.85 -10.46 0.27
N SER A 385 -12.51 -9.22 -0.06
CA SER A 385 -13.18 -8.01 0.38
C SER A 385 -13.36 -7.07 -0.82
N ILE A 386 -13.32 -5.76 -0.59
CA ILE A 386 -13.51 -4.75 -1.63
C ILE A 386 -12.29 -4.63 -2.57
N GLY A 387 -12.46 -3.86 -3.65
CA GLY A 387 -11.36 -3.44 -4.50
C GLY A 387 -10.98 -4.40 -5.63
N GLY A 388 -11.37 -5.68 -5.54
CA GLY A 388 -11.24 -6.66 -6.62
C GLY A 388 -9.78 -6.88 -7.07
N PHE A 389 -9.61 -7.31 -8.31
CA PHE A 389 -8.31 -7.73 -8.87
C PHE A 389 -7.16 -6.75 -8.65
N ILE A 390 -7.42 -5.45 -8.84
CA ILE A 390 -6.39 -4.40 -8.80
C ILE A 390 -5.88 -4.10 -7.38
N HIS A 391 -6.66 -4.49 -6.36
CA HIS A 391 -6.34 -4.33 -4.94
C HIS A 391 -6.24 -5.67 -4.24
N TYR A 392 -5.75 -6.70 -4.95
CA TYR A 392 -5.47 -8.01 -4.39
C TYR A 392 -6.70 -8.66 -3.72
N TYR A 393 -7.86 -8.42 -4.33
CA TYR A 393 -9.17 -8.88 -3.87
C TYR A 393 -9.55 -8.40 -2.46
N GLY A 394 -8.91 -7.34 -1.96
CA GLY A 394 -9.10 -6.88 -0.59
C GLY A 394 -8.65 -7.90 0.46
N SER A 395 -7.72 -8.78 0.10
CA SER A 395 -7.16 -9.78 0.99
C SER A 395 -6.21 -9.14 2.00
N ALA A 396 -6.50 -9.31 3.28
CA ALA A 396 -5.58 -8.92 4.35
C ALA A 396 -4.28 -9.75 4.31
N LYS A 397 -4.31 -10.98 3.76
CA LYS A 397 -3.11 -11.83 3.61
C LYS A 397 -2.07 -11.19 2.70
N PHE A 398 -2.48 -10.57 1.59
CA PHE A 398 -1.55 -9.83 0.74
C PHE A 398 -0.91 -8.66 1.49
N HIS A 399 -1.73 -7.79 2.10
CA HIS A 399 -1.27 -6.58 2.77
C HIS A 399 -0.39 -6.89 3.98
N ALA A 400 -0.71 -7.94 4.74
CA ALA A 400 0.09 -8.43 5.85
C ALA A 400 1.49 -8.87 5.39
N GLN A 401 1.57 -9.72 4.37
CA GLN A 401 2.86 -10.16 3.82
C GLN A 401 3.68 -8.99 3.27
N ALA A 402 3.04 -8.06 2.55
CA ALA A 402 3.70 -6.87 2.01
C ALA A 402 4.27 -5.98 3.13
N GLY A 403 3.46 -5.65 4.16
CA GLY A 403 3.91 -4.85 5.30
C GLY A 403 5.08 -5.47 6.05
N ASN A 404 5.02 -6.77 6.33
CA ASN A 404 6.11 -7.51 6.95
C ASN A 404 7.38 -7.52 6.10
N ALA A 405 7.24 -7.69 4.79
CA ALA A 405 8.39 -7.68 3.88
C ALA A 405 9.02 -6.29 3.78
N PHE A 406 8.22 -5.23 3.79
CA PHE A 406 8.72 -3.85 3.82
C PHE A 406 9.47 -3.55 5.12
N ALA A 407 8.94 -3.97 6.27
CA ALA A 407 9.61 -3.80 7.56
C ALA A 407 10.93 -4.56 7.61
N LYS A 408 10.95 -5.83 7.20
CA LYS A 408 12.18 -6.61 7.12
C LYS A 408 13.22 -5.96 6.19
N ALA A 409 12.80 -5.50 5.02
CA ALA A 409 13.71 -4.82 4.09
C ALA A 409 14.27 -3.51 4.67
N MET A 410 13.46 -2.77 5.44
CA MET A 410 13.91 -1.57 6.14
C MET A 410 14.94 -1.92 7.22
N LEU A 411 14.66 -2.92 8.05
CA LEU A 411 15.57 -3.39 9.10
C LEU A 411 16.87 -3.95 8.54
N GLU A 412 16.87 -4.53 7.35
CA GLU A 412 18.11 -4.95 6.68
C GLU A 412 18.93 -3.74 6.19
N ILE A 413 18.29 -2.65 5.74
CA ILE A 413 19.02 -1.41 5.43
C ILE A 413 19.65 -0.84 6.71
N GLU A 414 18.90 -0.77 7.81
CA GLU A 414 19.39 -0.21 9.09
C GLU A 414 20.58 -0.96 9.71
N LYS A 415 20.84 -2.21 9.29
CA LYS A 415 21.99 -3.00 9.74
C LYS A 415 23.27 -2.75 8.94
N ASN A 416 23.14 -2.25 7.71
CA ASN A 416 24.28 -1.97 6.81
C ASN A 416 24.78 -0.55 7.03
#